data_AF-A0A942XMU2-F1
#
_entry.id   AF-A0A942XMU2-F1
#
_cell.length_a   1.000
_cell.length_b   1.000
_cell.length_c   1.000
_cell.angle_alpha   90.00
_cell.angle_beta   90.00
_cell.angle_gamma   90.00
#
_symmetry.space_group_name_H-M   'P 1'
#
loop_
_entity.id
_entity.type
_entity.pdbx_description
1 polymer ?
#
loop_
_entity_poly.entity_id
_entity_poly.type
_entity_poly.pdbx_seq_one_letter_code
_entity_poly.pdbx_strand_id
1 'polypeptide(L)'
;AGCGKYLENLVRNRLGVKARSVELNVSQRCSSSMLSKTDQQEAITAGQFGVQAALNGETGKMVSFIRRETEDGSYKMECGLEDVNHICNKEKTVPLTWINKDGTDVTEDFIRYARPLIQGTVSLPVGEDGLPHFVSRK
;
A
#
# COMPACT_ATOMS: atom_id res chain seq x y z
N ALA A 1 -22.93 7.67 -11.83
CA ALA A 1 -22.79 7.76 -10.35
C ALA A 1 -21.95 6.59 -9.87
N GLY A 2 -20.95 6.81 -9.02
CA GLY A 2 -20.10 5.74 -8.47
C GLY A 2 -20.77 4.96 -7.32
N CYS A 3 -20.15 3.87 -6.89
CA CYS A 3 -20.66 2.97 -5.84
C CYS A 3 -20.98 3.71 -4.53
N GLY A 4 -20.13 4.66 -4.12
CA GLY A 4 -20.35 5.45 -2.90
C GLY A 4 -21.65 6.24 -2.93
N LYS A 5 -21.95 6.92 -4.04
CA LYS A 5 -23.19 7.70 -4.17
C LYS A 5 -24.44 6.82 -4.25
N TYR A 6 -24.32 5.64 -4.85
CA TYR A 6 -25.38 4.64 -4.85
C TYR A 6 -25.70 4.18 -3.42
N LEU A 7 -24.68 3.79 -2.64
CA LEU A 7 -24.86 3.34 -1.26
C LEU A 7 -25.41 4.45 -0.35
N GLU A 8 -24.96 5.69 -0.53
CA GLU A 8 -25.51 6.85 0.20
C GLU A 8 -27.02 6.98 -0.01
N ASN A 9 -27.48 6.92 -1.26
CA ASN A 9 -28.89 7.00 -1.59
C ASN A 9 -29.68 5.79 -1.06
N LEU A 10 -29.09 4.60 -1.14
CA LEU A 10 -29.70 3.37 -0.63
C LEU A 10 -29.96 3.47 0.89
N VAL A 11 -28.94 3.87 1.65
CA VAL A 11 -29.04 4.06 3.12
C VAL A 11 -30.07 5.14 3.45
N ARG A 12 -30.01 6.29 2.77
CA ARG A 12 -30.94 7.40 2.99
C ARG A 12 -32.39 6.99 2.75
N ASN A 13 -32.65 6.27 1.66
CA ASN A 13 -34.00 5.86 1.27
C ASN A 13 -34.55 4.74 2.15
N ARG A 14 -33.72 3.79 2.59
CA ARG A 14 -34.17 2.64 3.40
C ARG A 14 -34.28 2.95 4.88
N LEU A 15 -33.38 3.75 5.42
CA LEU A 15 -33.26 3.98 6.86
C LEU A 15 -33.76 5.37 7.30
N GLY A 16 -34.07 6.28 6.35
CA GLY A 16 -34.55 7.63 6.67
C GLY A 16 -33.50 8.53 7.32
N VAL A 17 -32.23 8.13 7.32
CA VAL A 17 -31.12 8.88 7.93
C VAL A 17 -30.36 9.71 6.90
N LYS A 18 -29.78 10.83 7.36
CA LYS A 18 -28.89 11.64 6.53
C LYS A 18 -27.56 10.90 6.31
N ALA A 19 -27.24 10.59 5.06
CA ALA A 19 -25.98 9.97 4.67
C ALA A 19 -25.16 10.90 3.76
N ARG A 20 -23.82 10.77 3.79
CA ARG A 20 -22.90 11.40 2.83
C ARG A 20 -21.85 10.40 2.39
N SER A 21 -21.52 10.41 1.10
CA SER A 21 -20.39 9.70 0.51
C SER A 21 -19.26 10.67 0.17
N VAL A 22 -18.02 10.22 0.36
CA VAL A 22 -16.80 10.94 -0.02
C VAL A 22 -15.93 10.00 -0.84
N GLU A 23 -15.51 10.45 -2.01
CA GLU A 23 -14.62 9.70 -2.90
C GLU A 23 -13.24 10.36 -2.88
N LEU A 24 -12.23 9.64 -2.40
CA LEU A 24 -10.87 10.18 -2.25
C LEU A 24 -10.10 10.26 -3.58
N ASN A 25 -10.44 9.40 -4.55
CA ASN A 25 -9.85 9.36 -5.90
C ASN A 25 -8.32 9.48 -5.87
N VAL A 26 -7.72 10.48 -6.53
CA VAL A 26 -6.27 10.65 -6.65
C VAL A 26 -5.60 10.84 -5.29
N SER A 27 -6.26 11.50 -4.33
CA SER A 27 -5.69 11.79 -3.02
C SER A 27 -5.31 10.51 -2.25
N GLN A 28 -6.01 9.41 -2.46
CA GLN A 28 -5.71 8.14 -1.77
C GLN A 28 -4.38 7.50 -2.21
N ARG A 29 -3.87 7.85 -3.40
CA ARG A 29 -2.65 7.26 -3.99
C ARG A 29 -1.51 8.26 -4.18
N CYS A 30 -1.77 9.55 -3.98
CA CYS A 30 -0.80 10.63 -4.18
C CYS A 30 -0.63 11.55 -2.96
N SER A 31 -1.28 11.25 -1.83
CA SER A 31 -1.12 12.06 -0.62
C SER A 31 0.21 11.75 0.08
N SER A 32 1.26 12.49 -0.29
CA SER A 32 2.56 12.39 0.36
C SER A 32 2.50 12.73 1.86
N SER A 33 1.49 13.50 2.30
CA SER A 33 1.31 13.88 3.70
C SER A 33 0.88 12.72 4.61
N MET A 34 0.35 11.66 4.01
CA MET A 34 -0.11 10.44 4.70
C MET A 34 0.73 9.22 4.32
N LEU A 35 1.96 9.44 3.84
CA LEU A 35 2.85 8.36 3.42
C LEU A 35 3.30 7.53 4.64
N SER A 36 3.23 6.20 4.51
CA SER A 36 3.86 5.30 5.48
C SER A 36 5.38 5.39 5.35
N LYS A 37 6.06 5.49 6.49
CA LYS A 37 7.52 5.42 6.53
C LYS A 37 8.02 4.02 6.13
N THR A 38 7.30 2.97 6.51
CA THR A 38 7.60 1.60 6.10
C THR A 38 7.59 1.47 4.58
N ASP A 39 6.49 1.86 3.93
CA ASP A 39 6.36 1.80 2.46
C ASP A 39 7.46 2.60 1.76
N GLN A 40 7.77 3.81 2.25
CA GLN A 40 8.86 4.62 1.72
C GLN A 40 10.22 3.90 1.79
N GLN A 41 10.55 3.33 2.95
CA GLN A 41 11.83 2.66 3.16
C GLN A 41 11.95 1.42 2.28
N GLU A 42 10.90 0.61 2.21
CA GLU A 42 10.85 -0.59 1.38
C GLU A 42 10.99 -0.26 -0.11
N ALA A 43 10.32 0.79 -0.59
CA ALA A 43 10.43 1.26 -1.98
C ALA A 43 11.85 1.74 -2.33
N ILE A 44 12.50 2.50 -1.43
CA ILE A 44 13.89 2.94 -1.60
C ILE A 44 14.84 1.73 -1.65
N THR A 45 14.68 0.79 -0.71
CA THR A 45 15.52 -0.41 -0.64
C THR A 45 15.35 -1.28 -1.88
N ALA A 46 14.14 -1.45 -2.39
CA ALA A 46 13.89 -2.19 -3.63
C ALA A 46 14.56 -1.54 -4.85
N GLY A 47 14.51 -0.21 -4.96
CA GLY A 47 15.18 0.51 -6.04
C GLY A 47 16.71 0.34 -5.99
N GLN A 48 17.31 0.48 -4.81
CA GLN A 48 18.74 0.26 -4.61
C GLN A 48 19.16 -1.18 -4.96
N PHE A 49 18.39 -2.16 -4.45
CA PHE A 49 18.64 -3.57 -4.70
C PHE A 49 18.53 -3.92 -6.19
N GLY A 50 17.53 -3.39 -6.89
CA GLY A 50 17.35 -3.60 -8.32
C GLY A 50 18.53 -3.09 -9.16
N VAL A 51 19.04 -1.90 -8.84
CA VAL A 51 20.25 -1.36 -9.51
C VAL A 51 21.45 -2.25 -9.25
N GLN A 52 21.67 -2.67 -8.00
CA GLN A 52 22.81 -3.53 -7.65
C GLN A 52 22.72 -4.90 -8.35
N ALA A 53 21.53 -5.49 -8.42
CA ALA A 53 21.29 -6.75 -9.14
C ALA A 53 21.65 -6.61 -10.62
N ALA A 54 21.18 -5.55 -11.28
CA ALA A 54 21.48 -5.29 -12.69
C ALA A 54 23.00 -5.10 -12.92
N LEU A 55 23.69 -4.39 -12.03
CA LEU A 55 25.16 -4.21 -12.09
C LEU A 55 25.92 -5.54 -11.91
N ASN A 56 25.34 -6.49 -11.16
CA ASN A 56 25.89 -7.83 -10.98
C ASN A 56 25.55 -8.78 -12.17
N GLY A 57 24.91 -8.28 -13.22
CA GLY A 57 24.61 -9.03 -14.44
C GLY A 57 23.25 -9.74 -14.44
N GLU A 58 22.41 -9.50 -13.44
CA GLU A 58 21.06 -10.08 -13.39
C GLU A 58 20.15 -9.44 -14.45
N THR A 59 19.40 -10.27 -15.19
CA THR A 59 18.48 -9.84 -16.24
C THR A 59 17.23 -10.73 -16.26
N GLY A 60 16.11 -10.22 -16.76
CA GLY A 60 14.84 -10.96 -16.82
C GLY A 60 14.24 -11.27 -15.45
N LYS A 61 14.55 -10.48 -14.41
CA LYS A 61 14.07 -10.68 -13.04
C LYS A 61 13.38 -9.43 -12.50
N MET A 62 12.43 -9.63 -11.59
CA MET A 62 11.75 -8.59 -10.83
C MET A 62 12.25 -8.61 -9.38
N VAL A 63 12.42 -7.43 -8.78
CA VAL A 63 12.66 -7.33 -7.33
C VAL A 63 11.40 -7.72 -6.58
N SER A 64 11.50 -8.73 -5.72
CA SER A 64 10.40 -9.22 -4.91
C SER A 64 10.54 -8.79 -3.45
N PHE A 65 9.41 -8.66 -2.76
CA PHE A 65 9.34 -8.35 -1.34
C PHE A 65 9.05 -9.63 -0.56
N ILE A 66 10.06 -10.12 0.15
CA ILE A 66 10.00 -11.33 0.97
C ILE A 66 9.74 -10.91 2.42
N ARG A 67 8.51 -11.12 2.89
CA ARG A 67 8.15 -10.88 4.29
C ARG A 67 8.87 -11.90 5.18
N ARG A 68 9.62 -11.40 6.15
CA ARG A 68 10.32 -12.15 7.19
C ARG A 68 9.83 -11.71 8.57
N GLU A 69 10.19 -12.51 9.56
CA GLU A 69 10.01 -12.24 10.96
C GLU A 69 11.40 -12.23 11.61
N THR A 70 11.65 -11.24 12.46
CA THR A 70 12.87 -11.17 13.26
C THR A 70 12.79 -12.12 14.46
N GLU A 71 13.91 -12.33 15.14
CA GLU A 71 13.97 -13.23 16.30
C GLU A 71 13.02 -12.83 17.45
N ASP A 72 12.71 -11.53 17.57
CA ASP A 72 11.75 -10.96 18.53
C ASP A 72 10.30 -10.93 18.01
N GLY A 73 10.03 -11.51 16.85
CA GLY A 73 8.68 -11.61 16.28
C GLY A 73 8.23 -10.37 15.51
N SER A 74 9.14 -9.44 15.22
CA SER A 74 8.82 -8.19 14.52
C SER A 74 8.83 -8.37 13.00
N TYR A 75 8.03 -7.55 12.31
CA TYR A 75 7.96 -7.56 10.86
C TYR A 75 9.25 -7.02 10.24
N LYS A 76 9.81 -7.75 9.28
CA LYS A 76 10.91 -7.31 8.42
C LYS A 76 10.62 -7.65 6.96
N MET A 77 11.06 -6.77 6.07
CA MET A 77 10.98 -7.00 4.63
C MET A 77 12.39 -7.12 4.04
N GLU A 78 12.59 -8.11 3.18
CA GLU A 78 13.84 -8.32 2.45
C GLU A 78 13.58 -8.33 0.95
N CYS A 79 14.53 -7.79 0.18
CA CYS A 79 14.45 -7.83 -1.28
C CYS A 79 14.99 -9.16 -1.81
N GLY A 80 14.27 -9.76 -2.75
CA GLY A 80 14.70 -10.92 -3.52
C GLY A 80 14.66 -10.64 -5.02
N LEU A 81 15.09 -11.62 -5.81
CA LEU A 81 14.92 -11.61 -7.27
C LEU A 81 14.09 -12.82 -7.68
N GLU A 82 13.05 -12.57 -8.46
CA GLU A 82 12.18 -13.61 -9.00
C GLU A 82 12.18 -13.53 -10.52
N ASP A 83 12.22 -14.68 -11.20
CA ASP A 83 12.14 -14.76 -12.66
C ASP A 83 10.78 -14.22 -13.13
N VAL A 84 10.78 -13.25 -14.05
CA VAL A 84 9.55 -12.63 -14.54
C VAL A 84 8.59 -13.66 -15.16
N ASN A 85 9.10 -14.74 -15.75
CA ASN A 85 8.28 -15.79 -16.35
C ASN A 85 7.44 -16.55 -15.30
N HIS A 86 7.88 -16.57 -14.04
CA HIS A 86 7.12 -17.17 -12.94
C HIS A 86 6.06 -16.22 -12.35
N ILE A 87 6.18 -14.92 -12.59
CA ILE A 87 5.33 -13.87 -11.99
C ILE A 87 4.28 -13.37 -12.99
N CYS A 88 4.61 -13.31 -14.28
CA CYS A 88 3.71 -12.83 -15.31
C CYS A 88 2.38 -13.61 -15.28
N ASN A 89 1.27 -12.86 -15.35
CA ASN A 89 -0.09 -13.39 -15.30
C ASN A 89 -0.44 -14.17 -14.01
N LYS A 90 0.32 -13.97 -12.94
CA LYS A 90 -0.05 -14.41 -11.59
C LYS A 90 -0.58 -13.24 -10.78
N GLU A 91 -1.48 -13.53 -9.86
CA GLU A 91 -2.06 -12.54 -8.96
C GLU A 91 -1.93 -13.01 -7.51
N LYS A 92 -1.72 -12.04 -6.61
CA LYS A 92 -1.83 -12.26 -5.16
C LYS A 92 -3.24 -11.89 -4.74
N THR A 93 -4.11 -12.88 -4.62
CA THR A 93 -5.49 -12.67 -4.16
C THR A 93 -5.53 -12.31 -2.68
N VAL A 94 -6.56 -11.56 -2.26
CA VAL A 94 -6.89 -11.39 -0.84
C VAL A 94 -7.45 -12.73 -0.32
N PRO A 95 -6.80 -13.38 0.66
CA PRO A 95 -7.33 -14.61 1.26
C PRO A 95 -8.75 -14.41 1.78
N LEU A 96 -9.66 -15.35 1.50
CA LEU A 96 -11.03 -15.26 2.00
C LEU A 96 -11.11 -15.31 3.54
N THR A 97 -10.11 -15.93 4.19
CA THR A 97 -9.96 -15.94 5.65
C THR A 97 -9.65 -14.56 6.23
N TRP A 98 -9.27 -13.59 5.40
CA TRP A 98 -9.08 -12.19 5.80
C TRP A 98 -10.40 -11.41 5.89
N ILE A 99 -11.50 -11.99 5.43
CA ILE A 99 -12.85 -11.43 5.52
C ILE A 99 -13.60 -12.20 6.61
N ASN A 100 -14.31 -11.49 7.48
CA ASN A 100 -15.09 -12.11 8.55
C ASN A 100 -16.22 -12.99 7.98
N LYS A 101 -16.77 -13.88 8.81
CA LYS A 101 -17.81 -14.83 8.41
C LYS A 101 -19.05 -14.15 7.82
N ASP A 102 -19.38 -12.95 8.28
CA ASP A 102 -20.55 -12.19 7.85
C ASP A 102 -20.31 -11.40 6.55
N GLY A 103 -19.06 -11.35 6.05
CA GLY A 103 -18.68 -10.66 4.81
C GLY A 103 -18.69 -9.13 4.91
N THR A 104 -18.66 -8.58 6.13
CA THR A 104 -18.86 -7.15 6.41
C THR A 104 -17.62 -6.42 6.89
N ASP A 105 -16.60 -7.15 7.34
CA ASP A 105 -15.37 -6.58 7.91
C ASP A 105 -14.16 -7.50 7.68
N VAL A 106 -12.98 -7.00 8.00
CA VAL A 106 -11.72 -7.73 7.95
C VAL A 106 -11.45 -8.51 9.24
N THR A 107 -10.67 -9.59 9.16
CA THR A 107 -10.25 -10.38 10.33
C THR A 107 -8.94 -9.88 10.92
N GLU A 108 -8.60 -10.36 12.12
CA GLU A 108 -7.32 -10.03 12.76
C GLU A 108 -6.11 -10.50 11.94
N ASP A 109 -6.26 -11.52 11.10
CA ASP A 109 -5.18 -11.96 10.22
C ASP A 109 -4.86 -10.91 9.14
N PHE A 110 -5.87 -10.23 8.60
CA PHE A 110 -5.65 -9.08 7.72
C PHE A 110 -4.96 -7.95 8.48
N ILE A 111 -5.44 -7.64 9.68
CA ILE A 111 -4.88 -6.56 10.50
C ILE A 111 -3.41 -6.83 10.82
N ARG A 112 -3.06 -8.06 11.21
CA ARG A 112 -1.67 -8.50 11.43
C ARG A 112 -0.82 -8.37 10.17
N TYR A 113 -1.40 -8.66 9.00
CA TYR A 113 -0.71 -8.48 7.73
C TYR A 113 -0.49 -7.01 7.38
N ALA A 114 -1.53 -6.18 7.43
CA ALA A 114 -1.51 -4.80 6.93
C ALA A 114 -0.88 -3.81 7.91
N ARG A 115 -1.04 -4.01 9.23
CA ARG A 115 -0.60 -3.05 10.25
C ARG A 115 0.87 -2.67 10.16
N PRO A 116 1.83 -3.59 9.96
CA PRO A 116 3.24 -3.22 9.82
C PRO A 116 3.53 -2.34 8.59
N LEU A 117 2.77 -2.52 7.51
CA LEU A 117 2.96 -1.83 6.22
C LEU A 117 2.62 -0.34 6.28
N ILE A 118 1.81 0.07 7.26
CA ILE A 118 1.38 1.46 7.43
C ILE A 118 2.13 2.20 8.54
N GLN A 119 3.15 1.58 9.14
CA GLN A 119 3.82 2.15 10.31
C GLN A 119 4.70 3.36 9.95
N GLY A 120 4.84 4.23 10.95
CA GLY A 120 5.64 5.44 10.91
C GLY A 120 5.12 6.51 9.96
N THR A 121 5.64 7.72 10.12
CA THR A 121 5.31 8.89 9.30
C THR A 121 6.55 9.45 8.64
N VAL A 122 6.37 10.10 7.50
CA VAL A 122 7.43 10.80 6.77
C VAL A 122 7.30 12.28 6.99
N SER A 123 8.40 12.92 7.40
CA SER A 123 8.46 14.38 7.49
C SER A 123 8.61 14.97 6.11
N LEU A 124 7.60 15.70 5.64
CA LEU A 124 7.67 16.41 4.38
C LEU A 124 8.35 17.78 4.56
N PRO A 125 9.34 18.13 3.72
CA PRO A 125 9.81 19.50 3.64
C PRO A 125 8.68 20.42 3.19
N VAL A 126 8.56 21.57 3.85
CA VAL A 126 7.56 22.61 3.56
C VAL A 126 8.29 23.89 3.22
N GLY A 127 7.85 24.59 2.18
CA GLY A 127 8.38 25.90 1.78
C GLY A 127 7.94 27.02 2.72
N GLU A 128 8.47 28.23 2.49
CA GLU A 128 8.07 29.44 3.23
C GLU A 128 6.58 29.80 3.02
N ASP A 129 5.98 29.31 1.93
CA ASP A 129 4.56 29.49 1.59
C ASP A 129 3.62 28.47 2.27
N GLY A 130 4.17 27.54 3.06
CA GLY A 130 3.40 26.50 3.73
C GLY A 130 3.02 25.31 2.85
N LEU A 131 3.51 25.24 1.59
CA LEU A 131 3.25 24.12 0.69
C LEU A 131 4.38 23.07 0.74
N PRO A 132 4.09 21.77 0.50
CA PRO A 132 5.13 20.76 0.38
C PRO A 132 6.13 21.09 -0.73
N HIS A 133 7.42 21.09 -0.39
CA HIS A 133 8.50 21.43 -1.32
C HIS A 133 8.96 20.18 -2.08
N PHE A 134 8.27 19.86 -3.18
CA PHE A 134 8.59 18.71 -4.04
C PHE A 134 9.60 19.04 -5.15
N VAL A 135 10.39 18.03 -5.52
CA VAL A 135 11.35 18.12 -6.64
C VAL A 135 10.63 17.99 -7.98
N SER A 136 11.00 18.81 -8.95
CA SER A 136 10.63 18.65 -10.37
C SER A 136 11.87 18.31 -11.21
N ARG A 137 11.68 17.51 -12.26
CA ARG A 137 12.73 17.23 -13.25
C ARG A 137 12.61 18.25 -14.39
N LYS A 138 13.76 18.69 -14.92
CA LYS A 138 13.83 19.52 -16.13
C LYS A 138 13.59 18.68 -17.38
#